data_AF-A0A4E0QDF8-F1
#
_entry.id   AF-A0A4E0QDF8-F1
#
_cell.length_a   1.000
_cell.length_b   1.000
_cell.length_c   1.000
_cell.angle_alpha   90.00
_cell.angle_beta   90.00
_cell.angle_gamma   90.00
#
_symmetry.space_group_name_H-M   'P 1'
#
loop_
_entity.id
_entity.type
_entity.pdbx_description
1 polymer ?
#
loop_
_entity_poly.entity_id
_entity_poly.type
_entity_poly.pdbx_seq_one_letter_code
_entity_poly.pdbx_strand_id
1 'polypeptide(L)'
;MSKRRSLQDAADISNKVPVMEKSSQAHKKIIIYLLAVILLLSALPPATCAENEILLNGTGIFLTTGESWSFDQGYYLKIKSVNQGTNKAWVELSLNGEVIREGILSEGETLVYSRNGEILNITLDTIYSSPQGELLTFKPVYQYIDSEIPEPEIKDKTENHQSDDNTSDSRLDGNNRSIPGFGTFLALVVITIVTYCLDKRAKKK
;
A
#
# COMPACT_ATOMS: atom_id res chain seq x y z
N MET A 1 -5.42 68.95 -72.69
CA MET A 1 -6.84 68.70 -72.35
C MET A 1 -7.27 67.41 -73.03
N SER A 2 -7.17 66.26 -72.35
CA SER A 2 -7.77 65.01 -72.83
C SER A 2 -7.93 64.05 -71.66
N LYS A 3 -9.17 63.60 -71.43
CA LYS A 3 -9.56 62.67 -70.38
C LYS A 3 -10.45 61.63 -71.02
N ARG A 4 -10.03 60.36 -71.04
CA ARG A 4 -10.90 59.18 -70.85
C ARG A 4 -10.08 58.06 -70.21
N ARG A 5 -10.59 57.58 -69.07
CA ARG A 5 -10.17 56.36 -68.38
C ARG A 5 -10.59 55.16 -69.23
N SER A 6 -9.73 54.16 -69.33
CA SER A 6 -10.11 52.81 -69.71
C SER A 6 -9.19 51.84 -68.97
N LEU A 7 -9.78 51.17 -67.98
CA LEU A 7 -9.51 49.80 -67.55
C LEU A 7 -8.03 49.43 -67.41
N GLN A 8 -7.53 49.56 -66.18
CA GLN A 8 -6.29 48.94 -65.76
C GLN A 8 -6.49 47.43 -65.76
N ASP A 9 -5.75 46.79 -66.65
CA ASP A 9 -5.56 45.35 -66.79
C ASP A 9 -5.11 44.69 -65.48
N ALA A 10 -5.55 43.44 -65.37
CA ALA A 10 -5.15 42.47 -64.38
C ALA A 10 -3.74 41.94 -64.65
N ALA A 11 -2.89 41.99 -63.62
CA ALA A 11 -1.68 41.20 -63.35
C ALA A 11 -0.92 41.99 -62.26
N ASP A 12 -0.34 41.47 -61.17
CA ASP A 12 0.01 40.11 -60.84
C ASP A 12 0.46 40.08 -59.36
N ILE A 13 0.17 38.96 -58.71
CA ILE A 13 0.98 38.27 -57.70
C ILE A 13 1.39 38.99 -56.39
N SER A 14 0.70 38.51 -55.35
CA SER A 14 1.27 37.97 -54.10
C SER A 14 2.00 38.95 -53.18
N ASN A 15 1.35 39.22 -52.04
CA ASN A 15 1.97 38.82 -50.79
C ASN A 15 0.93 38.34 -49.77
N LYS A 16 0.90 37.01 -49.67
CA LYS A 16 0.41 36.17 -48.58
C LYS A 16 0.27 36.90 -47.24
N VAL A 17 -0.95 36.90 -46.72
CA VAL A 17 -1.23 36.96 -45.28
C VAL A 17 -0.48 35.81 -44.59
N PRO A 18 0.39 36.05 -43.58
CA PRO A 18 0.94 34.97 -42.79
C PRO A 18 0.59 35.20 -41.32
N VAL A 19 -0.67 34.97 -40.92
CA VAL A 19 -1.02 35.22 -39.50
C VAL A 19 -1.77 34.08 -38.80
N MET A 20 -2.30 33.06 -39.48
CA MET A 20 -3.08 32.03 -38.75
C MET A 20 -2.58 30.58 -38.79
N GLU A 21 -1.46 30.27 -39.47
CA GLU A 21 -0.94 28.88 -39.48
C GLU A 21 0.11 28.59 -38.40
N LYS A 22 0.74 29.64 -37.84
CA LYS A 22 1.83 29.49 -36.84
C LYS A 22 1.31 29.06 -35.46
N SER A 23 0.07 29.43 -35.12
CA SER A 23 -0.57 29.11 -33.82
C SER A 23 -0.87 27.61 -33.70
N SER A 24 -1.47 26.99 -34.72
CA SER A 24 -1.84 25.56 -34.71
C SER A 24 -0.62 24.63 -34.56
N GLN A 25 0.51 24.98 -35.18
CA GLN A 25 1.75 24.19 -35.10
C GLN A 25 2.43 24.32 -33.73
N ALA A 26 2.30 25.45 -33.05
CA ALA A 26 2.82 25.64 -31.70
C ALA A 26 2.07 24.75 -30.69
N HIS A 27 0.75 24.68 -30.77
CA HIS A 27 -0.08 23.81 -29.91
C HIS A 27 0.25 22.34 -30.09
N LYS A 28 0.43 21.89 -31.35
CA LYS A 28 0.83 20.50 -31.64
C LYS A 28 2.18 20.15 -31.01
N LYS A 29 3.17 21.05 -31.09
CA LYS A 29 4.48 20.85 -30.46
C LYS A 29 4.38 20.80 -28.94
N ILE A 30 3.61 21.71 -28.32
CA ILE A 30 3.38 21.72 -26.87
C ILE A 30 2.70 20.42 -26.42
N ILE A 31 1.68 19.95 -27.15
CA ILE A 31 1.01 18.69 -26.86
C ILE A 31 1.97 17.50 -27.00
N ILE A 32 2.79 17.48 -28.06
CA ILE A 32 3.80 16.42 -28.25
C ILE A 32 4.83 16.44 -27.11
N TYR A 33 5.30 17.63 -26.69
CA TYR A 33 6.21 17.75 -25.55
C TYR A 33 5.55 17.30 -24.24
N LEU A 34 4.29 17.68 -24.00
CA LEU A 34 3.53 17.23 -22.83
C LEU A 34 3.36 15.70 -22.84
N LEU A 35 3.01 15.10 -23.97
CA LEU A 35 2.88 13.66 -24.12
C LEU A 35 4.23 12.95 -23.95
N ALA A 36 5.31 13.51 -24.49
CA ALA A 36 6.65 12.96 -24.33
C ALA A 36 7.13 13.04 -22.87
N VAL A 37 6.80 14.12 -22.15
CA VAL A 37 7.11 14.26 -20.71
C VAL A 37 6.27 13.30 -19.88
N ILE A 38 4.99 13.12 -20.19
CA ILE A 38 4.12 12.15 -19.50
C ILE A 38 4.59 10.72 -19.76
N LEU A 39 4.98 10.39 -21.00
CA LEU A 39 5.55 9.10 -21.37
C LEU A 39 6.88 8.84 -20.66
N LEU A 40 7.73 9.89 -20.54
CA LEU A 40 8.99 9.82 -19.82
C LEU A 40 8.77 9.67 -18.31
N LEU A 41 7.75 10.32 -17.75
CA LEU A 41 7.34 10.16 -16.34
C LEU A 41 6.78 8.75 -16.07
N SER A 42 6.05 8.16 -17.01
CA SER A 42 5.53 6.79 -16.87
C SER A 42 6.57 5.70 -17.13
N ALA A 43 7.73 6.06 -17.72
CA ALA A 43 8.86 5.15 -17.93
C ALA A 43 9.76 5.03 -16.70
N LEU A 44 9.53 5.86 -15.67
CA LEU A 44 10.10 5.60 -14.35
C LEU A 44 9.44 4.31 -13.83
N PRO A 45 10.23 3.28 -13.45
CA PRO A 45 9.65 2.16 -12.73
C PRO A 45 8.92 2.73 -11.50
N PRO A 46 7.73 2.22 -11.15
CA PRO A 46 7.16 2.58 -9.86
C PRO A 46 8.25 2.32 -8.82
N ALA A 47 8.49 3.28 -7.93
CA ALA A 47 9.22 2.97 -6.72
C ALA A 47 8.42 1.86 -6.05
N THR A 48 8.83 0.62 -6.25
CA THR A 48 8.31 -0.51 -5.51
C THR A 48 8.85 -0.28 -4.11
N CYS A 49 8.12 0.52 -3.33
CA CYS A 49 8.16 0.42 -1.88
C CYS A 49 7.91 -1.06 -1.63
N ALA A 50 8.93 -1.79 -1.20
CA ALA A 50 8.79 -3.20 -0.86
C ALA A 50 7.70 -3.27 0.21
N GLU A 51 6.49 -3.67 -0.18
CA GLU A 51 5.47 -4.05 0.78
C GLU A 51 5.86 -5.45 1.23
N ASN A 52 6.47 -5.54 2.41
CA ASN A 52 6.77 -6.83 3.01
C ASN A 52 5.43 -7.54 3.27
N GLU A 53 5.30 -8.78 2.81
CA GLU A 53 4.13 -9.60 3.06
C GLU A 53 3.89 -9.75 4.56
N ILE A 54 2.64 -9.56 5.01
CA ILE A 54 2.28 -9.61 6.44
C ILE A 54 1.89 -11.04 6.80
N LEU A 55 2.65 -11.65 7.71
CA LEU A 55 2.36 -12.98 8.27
C LEU A 55 1.42 -12.90 9.47
N LEU A 56 1.52 -11.84 10.28
CA LEU A 56 0.66 -11.59 11.43
C LEU A 56 0.27 -10.12 11.47
N ASN A 57 -1.04 -9.85 11.46
CA ASN A 57 -1.58 -8.50 11.28
C ASN A 57 -2.32 -8.01 12.53
N GLY A 58 -1.64 -7.22 13.37
CA GLY A 58 -2.24 -6.49 14.48
C GLY A 58 -2.90 -7.36 15.56
N THR A 59 -2.56 -8.64 15.64
CA THR A 59 -3.14 -9.58 16.61
C THR A 59 -2.63 -9.28 18.02
N GLY A 60 -3.40 -9.65 19.04
CA GLY A 60 -2.95 -9.60 20.43
C GLY A 60 -2.51 -10.98 20.91
N ILE A 61 -1.42 -11.05 21.67
CA ILE A 61 -0.96 -12.28 22.34
C ILE A 61 -0.82 -12.02 23.84
N PHE A 62 -0.85 -13.09 24.63
CA PHE A 62 -0.67 -13.03 26.08
C PHE A 62 0.34 -14.08 26.51
N LEU A 63 1.23 -13.70 27.43
CA LEU A 63 2.32 -14.54 27.92
C LEU A 63 2.50 -14.32 29.42
N THR A 64 2.78 -15.40 30.15
CA THR A 64 3.24 -15.31 31.54
C THR A 64 4.77 -15.32 31.61
N THR A 65 5.32 -14.93 32.76
CA THR A 65 6.78 -14.98 32.97
C THR A 65 7.32 -16.39 32.74
N GLY A 66 8.34 -16.52 31.88
CA GLY A 66 8.95 -17.80 31.50
C GLY A 66 8.35 -18.43 30.25
N GLU A 67 7.16 -18.02 29.82
CA GLU A 67 6.55 -18.50 28.58
C GLU A 67 7.17 -17.83 27.34
N SER A 68 6.91 -18.46 26.19
CA SER A 68 7.35 -17.99 24.90
C SER A 68 6.25 -18.10 23.85
N TRP A 69 6.24 -17.14 22.93
CA TRP A 69 5.42 -17.18 21.72
C TRP A 69 6.27 -17.57 20.51
N SER A 70 5.76 -18.49 19.70
CA SER A 70 6.40 -18.90 18.44
C SER A 70 5.77 -18.13 17.28
N PHE A 71 6.61 -17.44 16.53
CA PHE A 71 6.27 -16.76 15.30
C PHE A 71 6.66 -17.61 14.08
N ASP A 72 6.18 -17.23 12.91
CA ASP A 72 6.59 -17.88 11.66
C ASP A 72 8.10 -17.70 11.40
N GLN A 73 8.66 -18.52 10.51
CA GLN A 73 10.07 -18.46 10.12
C GLN A 73 11.08 -18.61 11.28
N GLY A 74 10.66 -19.27 12.37
CA GLY A 74 11.54 -19.69 13.46
C GLY A 74 11.87 -18.60 14.49
N TYR A 75 11.13 -17.49 14.48
CA TYR A 75 11.24 -16.45 15.50
C TYR A 75 10.51 -16.86 16.79
N TYR A 76 11.07 -16.52 17.95
CA TYR A 76 10.48 -16.79 19.25
C TYR A 76 10.67 -15.60 20.19
N LEU A 77 9.60 -15.13 20.80
CA LEU A 77 9.64 -14.14 21.88
C LEU A 77 9.45 -14.83 23.22
N LYS A 78 10.37 -14.62 24.17
CA LYS A 78 10.30 -15.17 25.52
C LYS A 78 10.27 -14.07 26.56
N ILE A 79 9.46 -14.26 27.61
CA ILE A 79 9.44 -13.38 28.78
C ILE A 79 10.44 -13.92 29.80
N LYS A 80 11.58 -13.26 29.99
CA LYS A 80 12.61 -13.71 30.94
C LYS A 80 12.24 -13.40 32.38
N SER A 81 11.74 -12.18 32.62
CA SER A 81 11.33 -11.75 33.95
C SER A 81 10.46 -10.49 33.88
N VAL A 82 9.72 -10.24 34.96
CA VAL A 82 9.02 -8.98 35.20
C VAL A 82 9.52 -8.38 36.50
N ASN A 83 9.83 -7.09 36.48
CA ASN A 83 10.10 -6.31 37.67
C ASN A 83 8.80 -5.62 38.11
N GLN A 84 8.16 -6.17 39.14
CA GLN A 84 6.92 -5.62 39.70
C GLN A 84 7.09 -4.21 40.30
N GLY A 85 8.29 -3.88 40.79
CA GLY A 85 8.57 -2.57 41.40
C GLY A 85 8.65 -1.43 40.37
N THR A 86 9.06 -1.73 39.14
CA THR A 86 9.19 -0.74 38.06
C THR A 86 8.17 -0.94 36.94
N ASN A 87 7.33 -1.97 37.03
CA ASN A 87 6.40 -2.43 36.00
C ASN A 87 7.06 -2.57 34.61
N LYS A 88 8.20 -3.28 34.58
CA LYS A 88 9.00 -3.50 33.37
C LYS A 88 9.21 -4.99 33.11
N ALA A 89 9.12 -5.41 31.86
CA ALA A 89 9.34 -6.77 31.41
C ALA A 89 10.68 -6.90 30.68
N TRP A 90 11.48 -7.90 31.04
CA TRP A 90 12.64 -8.31 30.25
C TRP A 90 12.20 -9.37 29.24
N VAL A 91 12.32 -9.04 27.97
CA VAL A 91 11.99 -9.90 26.84
C VAL A 91 13.23 -10.28 26.04
N GLU A 92 13.17 -11.46 25.42
CA GLU A 92 14.22 -12.01 24.56
C GLU A 92 13.59 -12.48 23.26
N LEU A 93 14.12 -12.00 22.14
CA LEU A 93 13.79 -12.45 20.81
C LEU A 93 14.93 -13.37 20.32
N SER A 94 14.55 -14.56 19.88
CA SER A 94 15.47 -15.54 19.31
C SER A 94 15.01 -15.97 17.92
N LEU A 95 15.97 -16.43 17.12
CA LEU A 95 15.76 -17.04 15.82
C LEU A 95 16.41 -18.42 15.84
N ASN A 96 15.61 -19.47 15.62
CA ASN A 96 16.09 -20.87 15.63
C ASN A 96 16.90 -21.23 16.89
N GLY A 97 16.50 -20.69 18.04
CA GLY A 97 17.14 -20.93 19.35
C GLY A 97 18.34 -20.03 19.65
N GLU A 98 18.80 -19.20 18.72
CA GLU A 98 19.85 -18.21 18.96
C GLU A 98 19.25 -16.86 19.35
N VAL A 99 19.72 -16.26 20.44
CA VAL A 99 19.27 -14.94 20.90
C VAL A 99 19.77 -13.86 19.95
N ILE A 100 18.84 -13.16 19.31
CA ILE A 100 19.15 -12.08 18.35
C ILE A 100 18.90 -10.69 18.93
N ARG A 101 18.05 -10.58 19.97
CA ARG A 101 17.76 -9.32 20.65
C ARG A 101 17.22 -9.55 22.05
N GLU A 102 17.56 -8.65 22.97
CA GLU A 102 16.92 -8.52 24.27
C GLU A 102 16.38 -7.10 24.43
N GLY A 103 15.36 -6.94 25.28
CA GLY A 103 14.78 -5.63 25.59
C GLY A 103 14.16 -5.59 26.98
N ILE A 104 14.14 -4.41 27.58
CA ILE A 104 13.38 -4.13 28.80
C ILE A 104 12.27 -3.17 28.39
N LEU A 105 11.03 -3.62 28.45
CA LEU A 105 9.85 -2.89 28.00
C LEU A 105 8.98 -2.49 29.19
N SER A 106 8.47 -1.27 29.13
CA SER A 106 7.37 -0.76 29.95
C SER A 106 6.07 -0.86 29.15
N GLU A 107 4.92 -0.75 29.81
CA GLU A 107 3.63 -0.65 29.12
C GLU A 107 3.64 0.51 28.11
N GLY A 108 3.13 0.24 26.91
CA GLY A 108 3.14 1.12 25.74
C GLY A 108 4.45 1.12 24.94
N GLU A 109 5.53 0.50 25.42
CA GLU A 109 6.79 0.43 24.67
C GLU A 109 6.77 -0.70 23.62
N THR A 110 7.39 -0.43 22.48
CA THR A 110 7.42 -1.33 21.33
C THR A 110 8.82 -1.89 21.13
N LEU A 111 8.90 -3.21 20.98
CA LEU A 111 10.07 -3.89 20.44
C LEU A 111 9.93 -4.01 18.92
N VAL A 112 10.83 -3.36 18.20
CA VAL A 112 10.96 -3.48 16.73
C VAL A 112 12.24 -4.22 16.40
N TYR A 113 12.13 -5.23 15.55
CA TYR A 113 13.26 -5.93 14.96
C TYR A 113 13.21 -5.83 13.44
N SER A 114 14.35 -5.43 12.86
CA SER A 114 14.52 -5.24 11.43
C SER A 114 15.81 -5.90 10.98
N ARG A 115 15.79 -6.42 9.74
CA ARG A 115 16.99 -6.90 9.04
C ARG A 115 17.06 -6.29 7.64
N ASN A 116 16.39 -6.87 6.65
CA ASN A 116 16.20 -6.30 5.31
C ASN A 116 14.82 -5.64 5.15
N GLY A 117 14.35 -5.03 6.24
CA GLY A 117 12.97 -4.58 6.41
C GLY A 117 12.53 -4.84 7.85
N GLU A 118 11.39 -4.27 8.23
CA GLU A 118 10.74 -4.60 9.49
C GLU A 118 10.25 -6.05 9.43
N ILE A 119 10.60 -6.84 10.45
CA ILE A 119 10.21 -8.26 10.55
C ILE A 119 9.24 -8.44 11.70
N LEU A 120 9.50 -7.81 12.85
CA LEU A 120 8.63 -7.87 14.02
C LEU A 120 8.45 -6.48 14.63
N ASN A 121 7.21 -6.21 15.03
CA ASN A 121 6.82 -4.99 15.74
C ASN A 121 5.77 -5.35 16.77
N ILE A 122 6.18 -5.30 18.04
CA ILE A 122 5.43 -5.88 19.15
C ILE A 122 5.37 -4.85 20.27
N THR A 123 4.16 -4.38 20.59
CA THR A 123 3.94 -3.44 21.70
C THR A 123 3.53 -4.19 22.95
N LEU A 124 4.24 -3.95 24.06
CA LEU A 124 3.79 -4.38 25.38
C LEU A 124 2.61 -3.50 25.79
N ASP A 125 1.41 -4.08 25.88
CA ASP A 125 0.18 -3.34 26.15
C ASP A 125 -0.04 -3.17 27.65
N THR A 126 -0.15 -4.28 28.39
CA THR A 126 -0.41 -4.26 29.84
C THR A 126 0.37 -5.36 30.57
N ILE A 127 0.79 -5.11 31.81
CA ILE A 127 1.32 -6.09 32.75
C ILE A 127 0.32 -6.25 33.89
N TYR A 128 -0.33 -7.42 33.98
CA TYR A 128 -1.16 -7.80 35.11
C TYR A 128 -0.33 -8.54 36.14
N SER A 129 -0.34 -8.05 37.38
CA SER A 129 0.32 -8.71 38.51
C SER A 129 -0.71 -9.40 39.41
N SER A 130 -0.49 -10.67 39.71
CA SER A 130 -1.29 -11.46 40.65
C SER A 130 -0.38 -12.20 41.64
N PRO A 131 -0.90 -12.68 42.78
CA PRO A 131 -0.12 -13.53 43.68
C PRO A 131 0.41 -14.83 43.03
N GLN A 132 -0.20 -15.27 41.92
CA GLN A 132 0.18 -16.47 41.19
C GLN A 132 1.23 -16.21 40.10
N GLY A 133 1.56 -14.94 39.84
CA GLY A 133 2.51 -14.52 38.81
C GLY A 133 2.00 -13.37 37.95
N GLU A 134 2.76 -13.04 36.92
CA GLU A 134 2.48 -11.96 35.99
C GLU A 134 1.94 -12.47 34.66
N LEU A 135 0.98 -11.73 34.10
CA LEU A 135 0.45 -11.92 32.75
C LEU A 135 0.72 -10.64 31.94
N LEU A 136 1.37 -10.77 30.80
CA LEU A 136 1.68 -9.67 29.90
C LEU A 136 0.80 -9.80 28.67
N THR A 137 0.17 -8.70 28.27
CA THR A 137 -0.52 -8.59 26.98
C THR A 137 0.35 -7.83 26.00
N PHE A 138 0.45 -8.31 24.77
CA PHE A 138 1.11 -7.61 23.68
C PHE A 138 0.09 -7.28 22.61
N LYS A 139 -0.05 -5.99 22.28
CA LYS A 139 -0.97 -5.51 21.27
C LYS A 139 -0.61 -4.08 20.82
N PRO A 140 -0.56 -3.79 19.51
CA PRO A 140 -0.62 -4.76 18.41
C PRO A 140 0.67 -5.57 18.27
N VAL A 141 0.56 -6.72 17.62
CA VAL A 141 1.69 -7.52 17.16
C VAL A 141 1.64 -7.60 15.64
N TYR A 142 2.74 -7.27 14.99
CA TYR A 142 2.93 -7.44 13.56
C TYR A 142 4.14 -8.33 13.28
N GLN A 143 3.97 -9.22 12.31
CA GLN A 143 5.06 -9.97 11.70
C GLN A 143 5.00 -9.81 10.19
N TYR A 144 6.15 -9.55 9.59
CA TYR A 144 6.35 -9.54 8.14
C TYR A 144 7.29 -10.65 7.72
N ILE A 145 7.24 -11.03 6.46
CA ILE A 145 8.13 -12.04 5.88
C ILE A 145 9.60 -11.56 5.94
N ASP A 146 10.48 -12.42 6.43
CA ASP A 146 11.93 -12.27 6.26
C ASP A 146 12.34 -12.96 4.96
N SER A 147 12.70 -12.16 3.96
CA SER A 147 13.16 -12.63 2.64
C SER A 147 14.48 -13.40 2.68
N GLU A 148 15.23 -13.36 3.78
CA GLU A 148 16.48 -14.13 3.95
C GLU A 148 16.25 -15.55 4.46
N ILE A 149 15.02 -15.91 4.84
CA ILE A 149 14.66 -17.19 5.43
C ILE A 149 13.61 -17.86 4.52
N PRO A 150 13.60 -19.20 4.39
CA PRO A 150 12.59 -19.88 3.58
C PRO A 150 11.16 -19.44 3.92
N GLU A 151 10.29 -19.48 2.92
CA GLU A 151 8.86 -19.19 3.11
C GLU A 151 8.28 -20.07 4.23
N PRO A 152 7.38 -19.51 5.06
CA PRO A 152 6.77 -20.26 6.14
C PRO A 152 5.97 -21.44 5.58
N GLU A 153 6.05 -22.58 6.25
CA GLU A 153 5.21 -23.73 5.92
C GLU A 153 3.74 -23.34 6.12
N ILE A 154 2.96 -23.28 5.03
CA ILE A 154 1.52 -23.01 5.11
C ILE A 154 0.87 -24.17 5.85
N LYS A 155 0.56 -23.95 7.13
CA LYS A 155 -0.36 -24.80 7.86
C LYS A 155 -1.76 -24.48 7.34
N ASP A 156 -2.32 -25.37 6.53
CA ASP A 156 -3.74 -25.33 6.17
C ASP A 156 -4.57 -25.21 7.45
N LYS A 157 -5.07 -24.01 7.74
CA LYS A 157 -5.91 -23.74 8.91
C LYS A 157 -7.31 -24.28 8.63
N THR A 158 -7.44 -25.61 8.60
CA THR A 158 -8.76 -26.25 8.75
C THR A 158 -9.16 -26.06 10.20
N GLU A 159 -9.83 -24.94 10.49
CA GLU A 159 -10.51 -24.70 11.76
C GLU A 159 -11.63 -25.72 11.92
N ASN A 160 -11.32 -26.88 12.51
CA ASN A 160 -12.33 -27.74 13.12
C ASN A 160 -12.25 -27.56 14.63
N HIS A 161 -12.81 -26.45 15.13
CA HIS A 161 -13.26 -26.37 16.50
C HIS A 161 -14.72 -26.78 16.53
N GLN A 162 -14.95 -28.05 16.87
CA GLN A 162 -16.22 -28.55 17.33
C GLN A 162 -16.56 -27.80 18.62
N SER A 163 -17.46 -26.83 18.52
CA SER A 163 -18.08 -26.14 19.64
C SER A 163 -19.48 -26.70 19.81
N ASP A 164 -19.72 -27.34 20.94
CA ASP A 164 -21.06 -27.72 21.36
C ASP A 164 -21.92 -26.46 21.58
N ASP A 165 -23.15 -26.59 21.12
CA ASP A 165 -24.24 -25.62 21.03
C ASP A 165 -24.52 -24.84 22.33
N ASN A 166 -24.83 -23.53 22.18
CA ASN A 166 -26.19 -23.01 22.43
C ASN A 166 -26.32 -21.52 22.05
N THR A 167 -27.09 -21.27 20.99
CA THR A 167 -28.23 -20.32 20.90
C THR A 167 -28.00 -18.87 21.37
N SER A 168 -28.23 -17.78 20.64
CA SER A 168 -28.65 -17.47 19.27
C SER A 168 -28.70 -15.93 19.18
N ASP A 169 -28.16 -15.29 18.14
CA ASP A 169 -28.91 -14.32 17.34
C ASP A 169 -28.11 -13.94 16.09
N SER A 170 -28.80 -14.02 14.97
CA SER A 170 -28.34 -13.74 13.62
C SER A 170 -28.39 -12.24 13.32
N ARG A 171 -27.26 -11.62 12.97
CA ARG A 171 -27.24 -10.51 12.00
C ARG A 171 -25.98 -10.59 11.14
N LEU A 172 -26.17 -11.08 9.91
CA LEU A 172 -25.33 -10.75 8.76
C LEU A 172 -25.43 -9.24 8.53
N ASP A 173 -24.30 -8.55 8.50
CA ASP A 173 -24.14 -7.50 7.50
C ASP A 173 -22.67 -7.39 7.10
N GLY A 174 -22.36 -7.94 5.94
CA GLY A 174 -21.06 -7.81 5.30
C GLY A 174 -20.99 -6.47 4.59
N ASN A 175 -19.92 -5.72 4.83
CA ASN A 175 -19.53 -4.66 3.91
C ASN A 175 -18.04 -4.36 3.97
N ASN A 176 -17.22 -5.32 3.55
CA ASN A 176 -15.85 -5.04 3.12
C ASN A 176 -15.88 -4.59 1.65
N ARG A 177 -15.95 -3.27 1.43
CA ARG A 177 -15.56 -2.66 0.15
C ARG A 177 -14.11 -2.16 0.26
N SER A 178 -13.17 -3.09 0.14
CA SER A 178 -11.82 -2.77 -0.34
C SER A 178 -11.73 -3.27 -1.78
N ILE A 179 -11.72 -2.34 -2.74
CA ILE A 179 -11.35 -2.63 -4.12
C ILE A 179 -9.97 -2.02 -4.33
N PRO A 180 -8.88 -2.78 -4.18
CA PRO A 180 -7.57 -2.33 -4.62
C PRO A 180 -7.49 -2.41 -6.15
N GLY A 181 -7.21 -1.27 -6.78
CA GLY A 181 -6.46 -1.18 -8.04
C GLY A 181 -7.17 -1.42 -9.38
N PHE A 182 -8.29 -2.15 -9.46
CA PHE A 182 -8.86 -2.50 -10.78
C PHE A 182 -9.94 -1.53 -11.33
N GLY A 183 -10.65 -0.80 -10.47
CA GLY A 183 -11.80 0.02 -10.87
C GLY A 183 -11.45 1.30 -11.63
N THR A 184 -10.29 1.89 -11.37
CA THR A 184 -9.88 3.17 -11.96
C THR A 184 -9.53 3.03 -13.44
N PHE A 185 -8.86 1.94 -13.83
CA PHE A 185 -8.54 1.66 -15.23
C PHE A 185 -9.79 1.39 -16.07
N LEU A 186 -10.75 0.63 -15.55
CA LEU A 186 -12.00 0.35 -16.27
C LEU A 186 -12.82 1.64 -16.50
N ALA A 187 -12.86 2.53 -15.51
CA ALA A 187 -13.56 3.81 -15.62
C ALA A 187 -12.97 4.71 -16.71
N LEU A 188 -11.64 4.79 -16.82
CA LEU A 188 -10.97 5.57 -17.87
C LEU A 188 -11.20 4.98 -19.28
N VAL A 189 -11.25 3.66 -19.41
CA VAL A 189 -11.57 2.98 -20.67
C VAL A 189 -13.02 3.26 -21.09
N VAL A 190 -13.97 3.25 -20.15
CA VAL A 190 -15.38 3.57 -20.46
C VAL A 190 -15.54 5.04 -20.88
N ILE A 191 -14.89 5.97 -20.18
CA ILE A 191 -14.95 7.40 -20.50
C ILE A 191 -14.36 7.67 -21.90
N THR A 192 -13.25 7.02 -22.26
CA THR A 192 -12.63 7.16 -23.59
C THR A 192 -13.50 6.55 -24.71
N ILE A 193 -14.18 5.43 -24.47
CA ILE A 193 -15.13 4.85 -25.43
C ILE A 193 -16.33 5.78 -25.63
N VAL A 194 -16.88 6.35 -24.55
CA VAL A 194 -18.03 7.26 -24.63
C VAL A 194 -17.68 8.54 -25.39
N THR A 195 -16.52 9.16 -25.12
CA THR A 195 -16.09 10.36 -25.86
C THR A 195 -15.82 10.06 -27.34
N TYR A 196 -15.23 8.90 -27.65
CA TYR A 196 -15.06 8.44 -29.03
C TYR A 196 -16.40 8.22 -29.76
N CYS A 197 -17.38 7.63 -29.08
CA CYS A 197 -18.72 7.43 -29.64
C CYS A 197 -19.46 8.75 -29.88
N LEU A 198 -19.29 9.75 -29.00
CA LEU A 198 -19.90 11.07 -29.14
C LEU A 198 -19.26 11.87 -30.29
N ASP A 199 -17.93 11.84 -30.42
CA ASP A 199 -17.22 12.50 -31.53
C ASP A 199 -17.60 11.89 -32.89
N LYS A 200 -17.72 10.56 -32.96
CA LYS A 200 -18.16 9.86 -34.17
C LYS A 200 -19.62 10.19 -34.53
N ARG A 201 -20.50 10.44 -33.54
CA ARG A 201 -21.87 10.88 -33.79
C ARG A 201 -21.93 12.34 -34.24
N ALA A 202 -21.07 13.22 -33.73
CA ALA A 202 -21.01 14.62 -34.13
C ALA A 202 -20.53 14.81 -35.58
N LYS A 203 -19.64 13.94 -36.07
CA LYS A 203 -19.16 13.94 -37.47
C LYS A 203 -20.13 13.32 -38.49
N LYS A 204 -21.26 12.77 -38.03
CA LYS A 204 -22.27 12.13 -38.89
C LYS A 204 -23.52 12.99 -39.11
N LYS A 205 -23.48 14.25 -38.69
CA LYS A 205 -24.46 15.31 -39.00
C LYS A 205 -23.75 16.39 -39.81
#